data_AF-A0A7X7V4F1-F1
#
_entry.id   AF-A0A7X7V4F1-F1
#
_cell.length_a   1.000
_cell.length_b   1.000
_cell.length_c   1.000
_cell.angle_alpha   90.00
_cell.angle_beta   90.00
_cell.angle_gamma   90.00
#
_symmetry.space_group_name_H-M   'P 1'
#
loop_
_entity.id
_entity.type
_entity.pdbx_description
1 polymer ?
#
loop_
_entity_poly.entity_id
_entity_poly.type
_entity_poly.pdbx_seq_one_letter_code
_entity_poly.pdbx_strand_id
1 'polypeptide(L)'
;MLEIGKVYRLSRKEKSPDVIEVDGLPNFFYETAIPHANTQFEVQRGIHVFAKVKGPDGKERIPMIFITSSPYKAGSEDTPWKDDFDPDNGRIKYYGDNKSADKEPEDAAGNRALLSLMQVFRSSDSDIRAKEGVPLLYFERVTVDGRVKGNLKFQGFGIATGAELVTQFTLNKNSGKKNYFSNYQYNFVVFSLKKEQEKFDFVKWIGARYDTSLTAEETNQYAPQSWKDWIGAGAGNLIKVRREVPGQKIIRYSDQLPDSGSADFKLLTEIYEYYTSNMKLSN
;
A
#
# COMPACT_ATOMS: atom_id res chain seq x y z
N MET A 1 15.70 -0.43 8.95
CA MET A 1 15.11 -1.58 8.23
C MET A 1 13.61 -1.62 8.47
N LEU A 2 12.82 -1.63 7.39
CA LEU A 2 11.37 -1.86 7.49
C LEU A 2 11.09 -3.37 7.48
N GLU A 3 10.11 -3.86 8.22
CA GLU A 3 9.80 -5.29 8.34
C GLU A 3 8.30 -5.52 8.08
N ILE A 4 7.97 -6.50 7.24
CA ILE A 4 6.57 -6.76 6.86
C ILE A 4 5.77 -7.11 8.12
N GLY A 5 4.63 -6.43 8.29
CA GLY A 5 3.75 -6.60 9.44
C GLY A 5 4.10 -5.74 10.65
N LYS A 6 5.31 -5.16 10.71
CA LYS A 6 5.76 -4.33 11.82
C LYS A 6 5.13 -2.93 11.77
N VAL A 7 4.80 -2.40 12.94
CA VAL A 7 4.20 -1.08 13.11
C VAL A 7 5.26 -0.07 13.53
N TYR A 8 5.29 1.06 12.84
CA TYR A 8 6.20 2.17 13.04
C TYR A 8 5.46 3.43 13.45
N ARG A 9 6.11 4.24 14.28
CA ARG A 9 5.58 5.53 14.71
C ARG A 9 5.89 6.60 13.67
N LEU A 10 4.86 7.15 13.05
CA LEU A 10 4.94 8.37 12.23
C LEU A 10 4.46 9.57 13.06
N SER A 11 5.32 10.08 13.94
CA SER A 11 4.96 11.18 14.84
C SER A 11 4.96 12.55 14.16
N ARG A 12 4.02 13.41 14.58
CA ARG A 12 4.00 14.81 14.16
C ARG A 12 4.83 15.70 15.09
N LYS A 13 5.09 15.24 16.32
CA LYS A 13 5.82 16.00 17.34
C LYS A 13 7.31 15.67 17.33
N GLU A 14 7.63 14.39 17.17
CA GLU A 14 9.00 13.90 17.13
C GLU A 14 9.28 13.36 15.73
N LYS A 15 10.06 14.09 14.95
CA LYS A 15 10.44 13.72 13.58
C LYS A 15 11.94 13.48 13.43
N SER A 16 12.69 13.54 14.54
CA SER A 16 14.14 13.41 14.50
C SER A 16 14.54 12.00 14.00
N PRO A 17 15.47 11.91 13.04
CA PRO A 17 16.04 10.63 12.61
C PRO A 17 17.03 10.05 13.64
N ASP A 18 17.38 10.77 14.71
CA ASP A 18 18.30 10.30 15.75
C ASP A 18 17.57 9.55 16.89
N VAL A 19 16.24 9.63 16.92
CA VAL A 19 15.40 9.01 17.95
C VAL A 19 14.93 7.65 17.44
N ILE A 20 15.43 6.56 18.04
CA ILE A 20 15.13 5.19 17.59
C ILE A 20 13.67 4.79 17.83
N GLU A 21 13.08 5.27 18.92
CA GLU A 21 11.74 4.87 19.36
C GLU A 21 10.92 6.09 19.80
N VAL A 22 9.64 6.12 19.43
CA VAL A 22 8.70 7.17 19.82
C VAL A 22 7.38 6.52 20.24
N ASP A 23 6.91 6.86 21.44
CA ASP A 23 5.68 6.34 22.04
C ASP A 23 5.60 4.79 22.03
N GLY A 24 6.68 4.09 22.39
CA GLY A 24 6.73 2.63 22.50
C GLY A 24 6.84 1.88 21.16
N LEU A 25 7.04 2.59 20.05
CA LEU A 25 7.13 2.02 18.71
C LEU A 25 8.38 2.53 17.97
N PRO A 26 9.01 1.71 17.11
CA PRO A 26 10.15 2.14 16.33
C PRO A 26 9.79 3.36 15.47
N ASN A 27 10.66 4.36 15.49
CA ASN A 27 10.42 5.63 14.82
C ASN A 27 10.58 5.47 13.30
N PHE A 28 9.52 5.82 12.56
CA PHE A 28 9.55 5.78 11.10
C PHE A 28 10.66 6.68 10.52
N PHE A 29 10.91 7.84 11.12
CA PHE A 29 11.93 8.78 10.63
C PHE A 29 13.35 8.29 10.86
N TYR A 30 13.60 7.53 11.94
CA TYR A 30 14.87 6.83 12.15
C TYR A 30 15.07 5.73 11.11
N GLU A 31 14.06 4.89 10.91
CA GLU A 31 14.14 3.71 10.03
C GLU A 31 14.24 4.05 8.54
N THR A 32 13.87 5.28 8.18
CA THR A 32 13.87 5.81 6.81
C THR A 32 14.83 6.98 6.60
N ALA A 33 15.72 7.28 7.55
CA ALA A 33 16.68 8.37 7.43
C ALA A 33 17.68 8.13 6.29
N ILE A 34 17.70 9.00 5.28
CA ILE A 34 18.66 8.93 4.17
C ILE A 34 19.65 10.10 4.36
N PRO A 35 20.90 9.85 4.80
CA PRO A 35 21.80 10.92 5.21
C PRO A 35 22.09 11.99 4.15
N HIS A 36 22.16 11.59 2.88
CA HIS A 36 22.47 12.47 1.75
C HIS A 36 21.24 13.10 1.08
N ALA A 37 20.04 12.61 1.39
CA ALA A 37 18.80 13.23 0.95
C ALA A 37 18.26 14.01 2.15
N ASN A 38 18.35 15.35 2.12
CA ASN A 38 17.78 16.22 3.14
C ASN A 38 16.23 16.21 3.07
N THR A 39 15.64 15.02 3.23
CA THR A 39 14.24 14.70 3.00
C THR A 39 13.68 14.13 4.27
N GLN A 40 12.93 14.95 5.02
CA GLN A 40 11.94 14.40 5.93
C GLN A 40 10.78 13.87 5.10
N PHE A 41 10.58 12.55 5.11
CA PHE A 41 9.51 11.91 4.35
C PHE A 41 8.14 12.24 4.96
N GLU A 42 7.44 13.22 4.39
CA GLU A 42 6.04 13.46 4.73
C GLU A 42 5.15 12.43 4.05
N VAL A 43 4.72 11.41 4.78
CA VAL A 43 3.85 10.36 4.22
C VAL A 43 2.41 10.86 4.08
N GLN A 44 2.01 11.22 2.86
CA GLN A 44 0.64 11.57 2.53
C GLN A 44 -0.30 10.34 2.55
N ARG A 45 -1.61 10.58 2.48
CA ARG A 45 -2.61 9.50 2.41
C ARG A 45 -2.82 9.09 0.95
N GLY A 46 -3.14 7.83 0.72
CA GLY A 46 -3.43 7.33 -0.62
C GLY A 46 -2.16 7.04 -1.41
N ILE A 47 -2.13 7.49 -2.68
CA ILE A 47 -0.99 7.33 -3.60
C ILE A 47 -0.09 8.56 -3.48
N HIS A 48 1.07 8.42 -2.85
CA HIS A 48 2.03 9.51 -2.71
C HIS A 48 3.25 9.26 -3.61
N VAL A 49 3.34 10.06 -4.67
CA VAL A 49 4.46 10.04 -5.62
C VAL A 49 5.55 11.00 -5.14
N PHE A 50 6.75 10.48 -4.91
CA PHE A 50 7.88 11.31 -4.47
C PHE A 50 8.48 12.10 -5.62
N ALA A 51 9.12 13.22 -5.29
CA ALA A 51 9.81 14.07 -6.24
C ALA A 51 10.86 13.28 -7.04
N LYS A 52 10.95 13.61 -8.34
CA LYS A 52 11.92 12.99 -9.23
C LYS A 52 13.34 13.40 -8.86
N VAL A 53 14.28 12.50 -9.13
CA VAL A 53 15.72 12.69 -8.95
C VAL A 53 16.40 12.55 -10.30
N LYS A 54 17.28 13.48 -10.64
CA LYS A 54 18.06 13.45 -11.88
C LYS A 54 19.39 12.73 -11.62
N GLY A 55 19.64 11.65 -12.37
CA GLY A 55 20.88 10.89 -12.31
C GLY A 55 22.03 11.55 -13.09
N PRO A 56 23.23 10.94 -13.06
CA PRO A 56 24.42 11.47 -13.73
C PRO A 56 24.31 11.39 -15.27
N ASP A 57 23.45 10.52 -15.80
CA ASP A 57 23.13 10.38 -17.22
C ASP A 57 22.10 11.40 -17.72
N GLY A 58 21.65 12.31 -16.84
CA GLY A 58 20.67 13.33 -17.14
C GLY A 58 19.22 12.84 -17.15
N LYS A 59 18.96 11.56 -16.89
CA LYS A 59 17.60 11.02 -16.81
C LYS A 59 16.98 11.23 -15.44
N GLU A 60 15.67 11.39 -15.42
CA GLU A 60 14.91 11.49 -14.18
C GLU A 60 14.33 10.13 -13.77
N ARG A 61 14.31 9.87 -12.46
CA ARG A 61 13.62 8.71 -11.88
C ARG A 61 12.78 9.11 -10.70
N ILE A 62 11.67 8.41 -10.49
CA ILE A 62 10.92 8.47 -9.23
C ILE A 62 11.55 7.43 -8.28
N PRO A 63 12.03 7.84 -7.10
CA PRO A 63 12.72 6.91 -6.19
C PRO A 63 11.76 5.86 -5.63
N MET A 64 10.52 6.24 -5.34
CA MET A 64 9.47 5.33 -4.86
C MET A 64 8.09 5.98 -4.95
N ILE A 65 7.05 5.17 -4.78
CA ILE A 65 5.68 5.62 -4.52
C ILE A 65 5.21 4.95 -3.24
N PHE A 66 4.60 5.71 -2.34
CA PHE A 66 3.92 5.15 -1.17
C PHE A 66 2.44 4.92 -1.50
N ILE A 67 1.98 3.72 -1.20
CA ILE A 67 0.56 3.36 -1.22
C ILE A 67 0.15 3.20 0.23
N THR A 68 -0.70 4.10 0.72
CA THR A 68 -1.14 4.04 2.12
C THR A 68 -2.65 3.91 2.23
N SER A 69 -3.11 2.74 2.69
CA SER A 69 -4.52 2.54 3.03
C SER A 69 -4.85 3.08 4.43
N SER A 70 -6.12 3.39 4.65
CA SER A 70 -6.64 3.89 5.93
C SER A 70 -8.02 3.28 6.18
N PRO A 71 -8.09 2.16 6.92
CA PRO A 71 -9.31 1.38 7.09
C PRO A 71 -10.41 2.13 7.86
N TYR A 72 -10.09 3.24 8.53
CA TYR A 72 -11.02 4.04 9.35
C TYR A 72 -12.27 4.57 8.63
N LYS A 73 -12.32 4.54 7.30
CA LYS A 73 -13.53 4.90 6.54
C LYS A 73 -14.15 3.72 5.80
N ALA A 74 -13.40 2.63 5.66
CA ALA A 74 -13.82 1.46 4.91
C ALA A 74 -15.03 0.80 5.57
N GLY A 75 -16.07 0.52 4.80
CA GLY A 75 -17.32 -0.05 5.32
C GLY A 75 -18.25 0.95 6.01
N SER A 76 -17.91 2.25 6.01
CA SER A 76 -18.85 3.29 6.46
C SER A 76 -19.79 3.71 5.31
N GLU A 77 -20.90 4.36 5.67
CA GLU A 77 -21.83 5.01 4.74
C GLU A 77 -21.12 5.88 3.68
N ASP A 78 -19.95 6.44 4.00
CA ASP A 78 -19.19 7.30 3.10
C ASP A 78 -18.33 6.55 2.05
N THR A 79 -17.86 5.32 2.35
CA THR A 79 -17.02 4.51 1.43
C THR A 79 -17.30 3.00 1.61
N PRO A 80 -18.23 2.42 0.82
CA PRO A 80 -18.60 1.01 0.90
C PRO A 80 -17.52 0.06 0.37
N TRP A 81 -16.53 0.56 -0.38
CA TRP A 81 -15.36 -0.22 -0.78
C TRP A 81 -14.25 -0.13 0.26
N LYS A 82 -13.47 -1.20 0.34
CA LYS A 82 -12.33 -1.35 1.24
C LYS A 82 -11.14 -1.86 0.44
N ASP A 83 -9.98 -1.26 0.63
CA ASP A 83 -8.74 -1.86 0.12
C ASP A 83 -8.49 -3.19 0.85
N ASP A 84 -8.09 -4.21 0.10
CA ASP A 84 -7.82 -5.55 0.62
C ASP A 84 -6.32 -5.81 0.60
N PHE A 85 -5.71 -5.92 1.78
CA PHE A 85 -4.27 -6.16 1.94
C PHE A 85 -4.06 -7.60 2.41
N ASP A 86 -3.61 -8.48 1.51
CA ASP A 86 -3.22 -9.86 1.80
C ASP A 86 -1.73 -10.08 1.42
N PRO A 87 -0.80 -9.46 2.16
CA PRO A 87 0.63 -9.58 1.88
C PRO A 87 1.15 -11.02 2.05
N ASP A 88 0.47 -11.86 2.83
CA ASP A 88 0.79 -13.29 3.01
C ASP A 88 0.60 -14.08 1.72
N ASN A 89 -0.40 -13.71 0.92
CA ASN A 89 -0.60 -14.26 -0.42
C ASN A 89 -0.01 -13.36 -1.52
N GLY A 90 0.73 -12.33 -1.13
CA GLY A 90 1.41 -11.40 -2.03
C GLY A 90 0.46 -10.59 -2.90
N ARG A 91 -0.75 -10.27 -2.41
CA ARG A 91 -1.82 -9.61 -3.16
C ARG A 91 -2.37 -8.42 -2.40
N ILE A 92 -2.52 -7.29 -3.09
CA ILE A 92 -3.26 -6.15 -2.57
C ILE A 92 -4.24 -5.67 -3.64
N LYS A 93 -5.50 -5.44 -3.26
CA LYS A 93 -6.48 -4.71 -4.07
C LYS A 93 -6.63 -3.31 -3.50
N TYR A 94 -6.44 -2.30 -4.33
CA TYR A 94 -6.37 -0.92 -3.86
C TYR A 94 -7.16 0.01 -4.79
N TYR A 95 -7.99 0.87 -4.22
CA TYR A 95 -8.79 1.81 -4.99
C TYR A 95 -8.07 3.15 -5.19
N GLY A 96 -8.14 3.66 -6.42
CA GLY A 96 -7.52 4.89 -6.88
C GLY A 96 -7.99 6.15 -6.16
N ASP A 97 -7.37 7.27 -6.49
CA ASP A 97 -7.59 8.54 -5.80
C ASP A 97 -8.72 9.40 -6.40
N ASN A 98 -9.39 8.98 -7.49
CA ASN A 98 -10.56 9.71 -7.97
C ASN A 98 -11.77 9.53 -7.04
N LYS A 99 -12.42 10.63 -6.69
CA LYS A 99 -13.64 10.69 -5.88
C LYS A 99 -14.67 11.67 -6.42
N SER A 100 -14.49 12.13 -7.66
CA SER A 100 -15.33 13.14 -8.31
C SER A 100 -15.95 12.56 -9.57
N ALA A 101 -17.22 12.90 -9.78
CA ALA A 101 -17.95 12.59 -11.01
C ALA A 101 -17.63 13.60 -12.14
N ASP A 102 -17.00 14.73 -11.81
CA ASP A 102 -16.77 15.86 -12.73
C ASP A 102 -15.43 15.76 -13.46
N LYS A 103 -14.66 14.69 -13.23
CA LYS A 103 -13.32 14.48 -13.78
C LYS A 103 -13.16 13.06 -14.24
N GLU A 104 -12.41 12.89 -15.31
CA GLU A 104 -11.95 11.57 -15.74
C GLU A 104 -11.04 10.96 -14.67
N PRO A 105 -11.16 9.65 -14.37
CA PRO A 105 -10.44 9.04 -13.27
C PRO A 105 -8.93 9.04 -13.47
N GLU A 106 -8.43 9.00 -14.70
CA GLU A 106 -7.01 9.12 -15.06
C GLU A 106 -6.42 10.53 -14.83
N ASP A 107 -7.26 11.55 -14.59
CA ASP A 107 -6.79 12.89 -14.27
C ASP A 107 -6.43 13.07 -12.79
N ALA A 108 -6.87 12.15 -11.94
CA ALA A 108 -6.40 12.11 -10.56
C ALA A 108 -4.91 11.77 -10.52
N ALA A 109 -4.13 12.52 -9.73
CA ALA A 109 -2.67 12.50 -9.80
C ALA A 109 -2.06 11.12 -9.51
N GLY A 110 -2.61 10.41 -8.53
CA GLY A 110 -2.19 9.06 -8.18
C GLY A 110 -2.53 8.06 -9.28
N ASN A 111 -3.76 8.11 -9.81
CA ASN A 111 -4.19 7.27 -10.92
C ASN A 111 -3.32 7.48 -12.15
N ARG A 112 -3.09 8.73 -12.55
CA ARG A 112 -2.22 9.09 -13.67
C ARG A 112 -0.83 8.47 -13.53
N ALA A 113 -0.24 8.59 -12.33
CA ALA A 113 1.08 8.05 -12.05
C ALA A 113 1.11 6.51 -12.18
N LEU A 114 0.17 5.80 -11.54
CA LEU A 114 0.12 4.34 -11.60
C LEU A 114 -0.17 3.81 -13.01
N LEU A 115 -1.11 4.44 -13.73
CA LEU A 115 -1.41 4.09 -15.13
C LEU A 115 -0.19 4.29 -16.02
N SER A 116 0.55 5.39 -15.85
CA SER A 116 1.77 5.65 -16.63
C SER A 116 2.87 4.61 -16.38
N LEU A 117 2.91 4.02 -15.18
CA LEU A 117 3.88 2.97 -14.83
C LEU A 117 3.44 1.58 -15.27
N MET A 118 2.17 1.35 -15.61
CA MET A 118 1.69 0.04 -16.04
C MET A 118 2.43 -0.51 -17.25
N GLN A 119 2.79 0.35 -18.21
CA GLN A 119 3.59 -0.03 -19.38
C GLN A 119 5.01 -0.48 -18.99
N VAL A 120 5.63 0.19 -18.01
CA VAL A 120 6.95 -0.18 -17.48
C VAL A 120 6.86 -1.50 -16.73
N PHE A 121 5.85 -1.65 -15.86
CA PHE A 121 5.64 -2.86 -15.06
C PHE A 121 5.38 -4.11 -15.89
N ARG A 122 4.74 -3.95 -17.05
CA ARG A 122 4.40 -5.02 -17.99
C ARG A 122 5.38 -5.17 -19.15
N SER A 123 6.36 -4.28 -19.27
CA SER A 123 7.33 -4.32 -20.37
C SER A 123 8.04 -5.68 -20.40
N SER A 124 8.23 -6.24 -21.59
CA SER A 124 9.08 -7.42 -21.80
C SER A 124 10.57 -7.05 -21.80
N ASP A 125 10.91 -5.78 -22.00
CA ASP A 125 12.28 -5.28 -22.00
C ASP A 125 12.81 -5.07 -20.57
N SER A 126 13.88 -5.80 -20.22
CA SER A 126 14.55 -5.67 -18.92
C SER A 126 15.17 -4.31 -18.70
N ASP A 127 15.63 -3.65 -19.76
CA ASP A 127 16.24 -2.33 -19.65
C ASP A 127 15.20 -1.28 -19.25
N ILE A 128 14.02 -1.31 -19.87
CA ILE A 128 12.90 -0.44 -19.47
C ILE A 128 12.57 -0.67 -17.99
N ARG A 129 12.47 -1.93 -17.54
CA ARG A 129 12.19 -2.25 -16.13
C ARG A 129 13.31 -1.75 -15.20
N ALA A 130 14.57 -1.91 -15.58
CA ALA A 130 15.72 -1.50 -14.77
C ALA A 130 15.84 0.03 -14.64
N LYS A 131 15.58 0.74 -15.75
CA LYS A 131 15.74 2.21 -15.88
C LYS A 131 14.55 2.96 -15.30
N GLU A 132 13.34 2.49 -15.57
CA GLU A 132 12.11 3.25 -15.33
C GLU A 132 11.24 2.65 -14.22
N GLY A 133 11.54 1.43 -13.75
CA GLY A 133 10.80 0.77 -12.69
C GLY A 133 10.81 1.59 -11.39
N VAL A 134 9.62 1.81 -10.83
CA VAL A 134 9.42 2.54 -9.57
C VAL A 134 8.85 1.59 -8.51
N PRO A 135 9.56 1.36 -7.38
CA PRO A 135 9.04 0.49 -6.34
C PRO A 135 7.83 1.14 -5.66
N LEU A 136 6.76 0.36 -5.53
CA LEU A 136 5.60 0.71 -4.72
C LEU A 136 5.82 0.17 -3.31
N LEU A 137 5.76 1.02 -2.29
CA LEU A 137 5.86 0.63 -0.88
C LEU A 137 4.49 0.72 -0.24
N TYR A 138 4.03 -0.40 0.34
CA TYR A 138 2.68 -0.56 0.84
C TYR A 138 2.65 -0.33 2.35
N PHE A 139 1.73 0.51 2.80
CA PHE A 139 1.52 0.80 4.21
C PHE A 139 0.04 0.79 4.56
N GLU A 140 -0.26 0.41 5.80
CA GLU A 140 -1.58 0.49 6.37
C GLU A 140 -1.54 1.36 7.64
N ARG A 141 -2.49 2.30 7.77
CA ARG A 141 -2.65 3.05 9.02
C ARG A 141 -3.42 2.20 10.04
N VAL A 142 -2.83 1.98 11.21
CA VAL A 142 -3.39 1.13 12.27
C VAL A 142 -3.54 1.87 13.60
N THR A 143 -4.50 1.44 14.42
CA THR A 143 -4.65 1.93 15.80
C THR A 143 -3.70 1.13 16.69
N VAL A 144 -2.98 1.81 17.57
CA VAL A 144 -2.14 1.19 18.59
C VAL A 144 -2.47 1.85 19.92
N ASP A 145 -2.83 1.09 20.94
CA ASP A 145 -3.14 1.59 22.30
C ASP A 145 -4.09 2.80 22.31
N GLY A 146 -5.19 2.70 21.54
CA GLY A 146 -6.18 3.77 21.39
C GLY A 146 -5.74 4.97 20.53
N ARG A 147 -4.46 5.04 20.14
CA ARG A 147 -3.93 6.07 19.24
C ARG A 147 -4.32 5.75 17.79
N VAL A 148 -5.37 6.40 17.30
CA VAL A 148 -5.93 6.24 15.93
C VAL A 148 -5.02 6.80 14.82
N LYS A 149 -4.15 7.78 15.12
CA LYS A 149 -3.34 8.47 14.09
C LYS A 149 -1.86 8.34 14.39
N GLY A 150 -1.06 8.28 13.32
CA GLY A 150 0.40 8.34 13.41
C GLY A 150 1.09 6.99 13.62
N ASN A 151 0.42 5.88 13.31
CA ASN A 151 1.05 4.56 13.23
C ASN A 151 0.93 4.03 11.80
N LEU A 152 2.02 3.47 11.28
CA LEU A 152 2.10 2.86 9.95
C LEU A 152 2.58 1.42 10.08
N LYS A 153 1.77 0.47 9.64
CA LYS A 153 2.18 -0.91 9.45
C LYS A 153 2.79 -1.05 8.06
N PHE A 154 4.02 -1.55 7.96
CA PHE A 154 4.62 -1.84 6.66
C PHE A 154 4.05 -3.15 6.11
N GLN A 155 3.55 -3.12 4.88
CA GLN A 155 2.86 -4.24 4.24
C GLN A 155 3.66 -4.84 3.08
N GLY A 156 4.92 -4.42 2.93
CA GLY A 156 5.84 -4.88 1.89
C GLY A 156 5.98 -3.90 0.74
N PHE A 157 6.50 -4.42 -0.37
CA PHE A 157 6.80 -3.63 -1.57
C PHE A 157 6.49 -4.42 -2.83
N GLY A 158 6.39 -3.77 -3.98
CA GLY A 158 6.15 -4.45 -5.25
C GLY A 158 5.76 -3.52 -6.38
N ILE A 159 4.87 -4.01 -7.24
CA ILE A 159 4.41 -3.31 -8.45
C ILE A 159 2.90 -3.48 -8.66
N ALA A 160 2.35 -2.66 -9.56
CA ALA A 160 1.01 -2.86 -10.08
C ALA A 160 0.99 -3.84 -11.25
N THR A 161 0.01 -4.74 -11.26
CA THR A 161 -0.14 -5.78 -12.28
C THR A 161 -1.42 -5.61 -13.09
N GLY A 162 -2.38 -4.86 -12.56
CA GLY A 162 -3.62 -4.52 -13.27
C GLY A 162 -4.27 -3.26 -12.72
N ALA A 163 -5.07 -2.64 -13.58
CA ALA A 163 -5.94 -1.53 -13.27
C ALA A 163 -7.27 -1.79 -13.98
N GLU A 164 -8.37 -1.76 -13.23
CA GLU A 164 -9.72 -1.98 -13.73
C GLU A 164 -10.54 -0.72 -13.48
N LEU A 165 -11.22 -0.22 -14.50
CA LEU A 165 -12.16 0.88 -14.34
C LEU A 165 -13.39 0.37 -13.58
N VAL A 166 -13.72 1.03 -12.48
CA VAL A 166 -14.83 0.66 -11.60
C VAL A 166 -15.75 1.85 -11.35
N THR A 167 -17.04 1.58 -11.13
CA THR A 167 -17.99 2.59 -10.66
C THR A 167 -18.12 2.50 -9.14
N GLN A 168 -17.93 3.64 -8.49
CA GLN A 168 -18.03 3.81 -7.06
C GLN A 168 -19.09 4.86 -6.72
N PHE A 169 -19.49 4.96 -5.45
CA PHE A 169 -20.41 6.00 -5.00
C PHE A 169 -20.09 6.53 -3.60
N THR A 170 -20.27 7.83 -3.38
CA THR A 170 -20.34 8.37 -2.02
C THR A 170 -21.80 8.62 -1.64
N LEU A 171 -22.14 8.54 -0.36
CA LEU A 171 -23.44 8.98 0.12
C LEU A 171 -23.39 10.48 0.43
N ASN A 172 -24.35 11.23 -0.11
CA ASN A 172 -24.57 12.60 0.26
C ASN A 172 -25.15 12.65 1.67
N LYS A 173 -24.40 13.22 2.63
CA LYS A 173 -24.79 13.26 4.04
C LYS A 173 -26.12 13.96 4.34
N ASN A 174 -26.53 14.90 3.48
CA ASN A 174 -27.74 15.69 3.70
C ASN A 174 -28.99 15.03 3.09
N SER A 175 -28.83 14.24 2.02
CA SER A 175 -29.95 13.67 1.26
C SER A 175 -30.00 12.15 1.22
N GLY A 176 -28.96 11.47 1.70
CA GLY A 176 -28.80 10.01 1.60
C GLY A 176 -28.63 9.50 0.17
N LYS A 177 -28.60 10.38 -0.84
CA LYS A 177 -28.50 9.99 -2.25
C LYS A 177 -27.09 9.54 -2.59
N LYS A 178 -27.00 8.55 -3.48
CA LYS A 178 -25.73 8.07 -4.04
C LYS A 178 -25.22 9.02 -5.11
N ASN A 179 -23.99 9.47 -4.96
CA ASN A 179 -23.25 10.21 -5.98
C ASN A 179 -22.24 9.25 -6.62
N TYR A 180 -22.54 8.80 -7.84
CA TYR A 180 -21.70 7.85 -8.56
C TYR A 180 -20.54 8.54 -9.28
N PHE A 181 -19.40 7.87 -9.36
CA PHE A 181 -18.22 8.32 -10.10
C PHE A 181 -17.39 7.12 -10.55
N SER A 182 -16.57 7.30 -11.59
CA SER A 182 -15.62 6.29 -12.05
C SER A 182 -14.30 6.41 -11.31
N ASN A 183 -13.62 5.30 -11.04
CA ASN A 183 -12.29 5.26 -10.45
C ASN A 183 -11.56 3.99 -10.93
N TYR A 184 -10.33 3.76 -10.48
CA TYR A 184 -9.61 2.53 -10.76
C TYR A 184 -9.50 1.63 -9.53
N GLN A 185 -9.64 0.32 -9.73
CA GLN A 185 -9.20 -0.70 -8.81
C GLN A 185 -7.88 -1.28 -9.33
N TYR A 186 -6.81 -1.15 -8.55
CA TYR A 186 -5.53 -1.72 -8.86
C TYR A 186 -5.34 -3.08 -8.19
N ASN A 187 -4.74 -4.00 -8.95
CA ASN A 187 -4.17 -5.22 -8.42
C ASN A 187 -2.67 -5.01 -8.27
N PHE A 188 -2.17 -5.19 -7.05
CA PHE A 188 -0.76 -5.11 -6.72
C PHE A 188 -0.24 -6.49 -6.33
N VAL A 189 1.01 -6.76 -6.70
CA VAL A 189 1.74 -7.95 -6.27
C VAL A 189 2.81 -7.52 -5.28
N VAL A 190 2.76 -8.08 -4.07
CA VAL A 190 3.80 -7.87 -3.05
C VAL A 190 4.94 -8.84 -3.34
N PHE A 191 6.15 -8.30 -3.45
CA PHE A 191 7.37 -9.05 -3.71
C PHE A 191 7.91 -9.67 -2.43
N SER A 192 8.52 -10.84 -2.58
CA SER A 192 9.12 -11.62 -1.52
C SER A 192 10.36 -10.91 -0.96
N LEU A 193 10.48 -10.88 0.36
CA LEU A 193 11.69 -10.46 1.08
C LEU A 193 12.37 -11.66 1.75
N LYS A 194 12.13 -12.88 1.27
CA LYS A 194 12.65 -14.12 1.87
C LYS A 194 14.18 -14.14 1.94
N LYS A 195 14.86 -13.60 0.93
CA LYS A 195 16.33 -13.53 0.90
C LYS A 195 16.87 -12.46 1.86
N GLU A 196 16.05 -11.49 2.21
CA GLU A 196 16.32 -10.40 3.14
C GLU A 196 15.70 -10.63 4.54
N GLN A 197 15.24 -11.86 4.83
CA GLN A 197 14.61 -12.24 6.10
C GLN A 197 13.42 -11.34 6.47
N GLU A 198 12.54 -11.07 5.51
CA GLU A 198 11.33 -10.22 5.64
C GLU A 198 11.62 -8.74 5.96
N LYS A 199 12.89 -8.32 5.84
CA LYS A 199 13.33 -6.95 6.09
C LYS A 199 13.66 -6.22 4.78
N PHE A 200 13.13 -5.02 4.65
CA PHE A 200 13.36 -4.10 3.56
C PHE A 200 14.39 -3.04 3.97
N ASP A 201 15.54 -3.00 3.28
CA ASP A 201 16.57 -2.00 3.52
C ASP A 201 16.26 -0.68 2.81
N PHE A 202 15.41 0.11 3.47
CA PHE A 202 14.97 1.41 2.97
C PHE A 202 16.16 2.34 2.75
N VAL A 203 17.01 2.50 3.77
CA VAL A 203 18.14 3.44 3.72
C VAL A 203 19.11 3.08 2.60
N LYS A 204 19.41 1.80 2.41
CA LYS A 204 20.35 1.38 1.36
C LYS A 204 19.75 1.49 -0.04
N TRP A 205 18.58 0.90 -0.27
CA TRP A 205 18.03 0.87 -1.63
C TRP A 205 17.37 2.19 -2.03
N ILE A 206 16.44 2.69 -1.22
CA ILE A 206 15.79 3.97 -1.51
C ILE A 206 16.80 5.10 -1.42
N GLY A 207 17.77 5.03 -0.50
CA GLY A 207 18.90 5.99 -0.46
C GLY A 207 19.69 6.03 -1.76
N ALA A 208 20.06 4.87 -2.32
CA ALA A 208 20.69 4.83 -3.64
C ALA A 208 19.78 5.42 -4.73
N ARG A 209 18.46 5.17 -4.65
CA ARG A 209 17.48 5.78 -5.56
C ARG A 209 17.34 7.30 -5.40
N TYR A 210 17.77 7.90 -4.29
CA TYR A 210 17.90 9.34 -4.12
C TYR A 210 19.29 9.90 -4.49
N ASP A 211 20.29 9.05 -4.68
CA ASP A 211 21.66 9.46 -4.97
C ASP A 211 21.82 9.96 -6.42
N THR A 212 22.04 11.26 -6.60
CA THR A 212 22.21 11.87 -7.93
C THR A 212 23.49 11.45 -8.64
N SER A 213 24.42 10.78 -7.96
CA SER A 213 25.63 10.22 -8.55
C SER A 213 25.43 8.82 -9.16
N LEU A 214 24.27 8.20 -8.95
CA LEU A 214 23.93 6.88 -9.48
C LEU A 214 22.85 6.96 -10.56
N THR A 215 23.03 6.20 -11.63
CA THR A 215 21.97 5.88 -12.60
C THR A 215 20.89 4.99 -11.97
N ALA A 216 19.70 4.93 -12.57
CA ALA A 216 18.61 4.10 -12.04
C ALA A 216 19.01 2.62 -11.94
N GLU A 217 19.75 2.13 -12.93
CA GLU A 217 20.25 0.76 -13.02
C GLU A 217 21.24 0.44 -11.91
N GLU A 218 22.20 1.33 -11.64
CA GLU A 218 23.18 1.15 -10.57
C GLU A 218 22.53 1.07 -9.19
N THR A 219 21.39 1.74 -8.99
CA THR A 219 20.65 1.64 -7.71
C THR A 219 20.09 0.24 -7.47
N ASN A 220 19.83 -0.54 -8.53
CA ASN A 220 19.23 -1.87 -8.41
C ASN A 220 20.18 -2.90 -7.78
N GLN A 221 21.49 -2.62 -7.69
CA GLN A 221 22.42 -3.48 -6.94
C GLN A 221 22.04 -3.59 -5.45
N TYR A 222 21.39 -2.55 -4.91
CA TYR A 222 20.95 -2.47 -3.53
C TYR A 222 19.53 -2.98 -3.30
N ALA A 223 18.79 -3.28 -4.38
CA ALA A 223 17.42 -3.77 -4.30
C ALA A 223 17.35 -5.18 -3.70
N PRO A 224 16.20 -5.55 -3.08
CA PRO A 224 15.91 -6.92 -2.72
C PRO A 224 16.01 -7.87 -3.91
N GLN A 225 16.30 -9.15 -3.65
CA GLN A 225 16.51 -10.14 -4.69
C GLN A 225 15.30 -10.29 -5.62
N SER A 226 14.09 -10.26 -5.08
CA SER A 226 12.85 -10.35 -5.86
C SER A 226 12.66 -9.19 -6.85
N TRP A 227 13.18 -8.00 -6.56
CA TRP A 227 13.16 -6.87 -7.51
C TRP A 227 14.12 -7.12 -8.68
N LYS A 228 15.34 -7.60 -8.39
CA LYS A 228 16.34 -7.97 -9.40
C LYS A 228 15.82 -9.10 -10.30
N ASP A 229 15.19 -10.09 -9.69
CA ASP A 229 14.57 -11.21 -10.40
C ASP A 229 13.43 -10.72 -11.31
N TRP A 230 12.62 -9.76 -10.85
CA TRP A 230 11.57 -9.15 -11.68
C TRP A 230 12.13 -8.34 -12.85
N ILE A 231 13.21 -7.58 -12.64
CA ILE A 231 13.91 -6.88 -13.72
C ILE A 231 14.37 -7.88 -14.79
N GLY A 232 14.87 -9.06 -14.42
CA GLY A 232 15.28 -10.07 -15.40
C GLY A 232 14.11 -10.81 -16.05
N ALA A 233 13.14 -11.28 -15.25
CA ALA A 233 12.10 -12.20 -15.70
C ALA A 233 10.83 -11.51 -16.27
N GLY A 234 10.59 -10.25 -15.91
CA GLY A 234 9.43 -9.48 -16.35
C GLY A 234 8.09 -9.97 -15.81
N ALA A 235 7.00 -9.43 -16.37
CA ALA A 235 5.64 -9.70 -15.91
C ALA A 235 5.16 -11.15 -16.13
N GLY A 236 5.81 -11.89 -17.03
CA GLY A 236 5.47 -13.29 -17.33
C GLY A 236 5.81 -14.28 -16.21
N ASN A 237 6.55 -13.85 -15.17
CA ASN A 237 7.00 -14.75 -14.10
C ASN A 237 6.83 -14.17 -12.69
N LEU A 238 5.75 -13.42 -12.47
CA LEU A 238 5.47 -12.79 -11.18
C LEU A 238 5.32 -13.80 -10.04
N ILE A 239 4.96 -15.05 -10.33
CA ILE A 239 4.87 -16.11 -9.32
C ILE A 239 6.20 -16.39 -8.62
N LYS A 240 7.34 -16.17 -9.28
CA LYS A 240 8.68 -16.38 -8.67
C LYS A 240 9.07 -15.29 -7.69
N VAL A 241 8.58 -14.07 -7.91
CA VAL A 241 8.95 -12.90 -7.10
C VAL A 241 7.89 -12.56 -6.08
N ARG A 242 6.66 -13.07 -6.23
CA ARG A 242 5.55 -12.86 -5.29
C ARG A 242 5.89 -13.43 -3.91
N ARG A 243 5.52 -12.70 -2.86
CA ARG A 243 5.53 -13.18 -1.49
C ARG A 243 4.48 -14.27 -1.30
N GLU A 244 4.86 -15.36 -0.65
CA GLU A 244 3.94 -16.43 -0.30
C GLU A 244 4.34 -16.99 1.06
N VAL A 245 3.43 -16.89 2.02
CA VAL A 245 3.58 -17.46 3.36
C VAL A 245 2.70 -18.71 3.43
N PRO A 246 3.28 -19.92 3.37
CA PRO A 246 2.50 -21.14 3.50
C PRO A 246 1.96 -21.25 4.93
N GLY A 247 0.66 -21.37 5.08
CA GLY A 247 0.01 -21.57 6.37
C GLY A 247 -1.49 -21.82 6.22
N GLN A 248 -2.08 -22.59 7.14
CA GLN A 248 -3.53 -22.56 7.33
C GLN A 248 -3.89 -21.17 7.85
N LYS A 249 -4.84 -20.45 7.22
CA LYS A 249 -5.41 -19.23 7.79
C LYS A 249 -6.16 -19.62 9.09
N ILE A 250 -5.45 -19.71 10.21
CA ILE A 250 -6.07 -19.85 11.52
C ILE A 250 -6.52 -18.44 11.93
N ILE A 251 -7.71 -18.06 11.47
CA ILE A 251 -8.37 -16.84 11.91
C ILE A 251 -8.97 -17.15 13.29
N ARG A 252 -8.56 -16.42 14.33
CA ARG A 252 -9.16 -16.61 15.65
C ARG A 252 -10.64 -16.27 15.58
N TYR A 253 -11.48 -16.93 16.39
CA TYR A 253 -12.92 -16.65 16.42
C TYR A 253 -13.24 -15.16 16.63
N SER A 254 -12.46 -14.48 17.48
CA SER A 254 -12.55 -13.03 17.69
C SER A 254 -12.35 -12.22 16.42
N ASP A 255 -11.45 -12.66 15.53
CA ASP A 255 -11.06 -11.94 14.32
C ASP A 255 -12.00 -12.30 13.14
N GLN A 256 -12.86 -13.32 13.32
CA GLN A 256 -13.93 -13.68 12.39
C GLN A 256 -15.23 -12.90 12.68
N LEU A 257 -15.35 -12.32 13.88
CA LEU A 257 -16.51 -11.54 14.28
C LEU A 257 -16.25 -10.04 14.08
N PRO A 258 -17.29 -9.25 13.74
CA PRO A 258 -17.18 -7.79 13.80
C PRO A 258 -16.89 -7.32 15.24
N ASP A 259 -16.23 -6.17 15.37
CA ASP A 259 -15.94 -5.57 16.68
C ASP A 259 -17.24 -5.42 17.49
N SER A 260 -17.19 -5.80 18.77
CA SER A 260 -18.35 -5.72 19.65
C SER A 260 -18.90 -4.30 19.72
N GLY A 261 -20.20 -4.15 19.45
CA GLY A 261 -20.89 -2.85 19.43
C GLY A 261 -20.77 -2.06 18.12
N SER A 262 -20.04 -2.56 17.12
CA SER A 262 -20.00 -1.99 15.77
C SER A 262 -21.36 -2.09 15.05
N ALA A 263 -21.54 -1.31 13.98
CA ALA A 263 -22.71 -1.41 13.12
C ALA A 263 -22.84 -2.82 12.51
N ASP A 264 -21.70 -3.38 12.07
CA ASP A 264 -21.63 -4.73 11.52
C ASP A 264 -22.00 -5.81 12.54
N PHE A 265 -21.64 -5.63 13.81
CA PHE A 265 -22.04 -6.56 14.89
C PHE A 265 -23.54 -6.52 15.15
N LYS A 266 -24.15 -5.33 15.12
CA LYS A 266 -25.61 -5.18 15.26
C LYS A 266 -26.33 -5.83 14.08
N LEU A 267 -25.88 -5.56 12.85
CA LEU A 267 -26.44 -6.17 11.66
C LEU A 267 -26.32 -7.70 11.69
N LEU A 268 -25.17 -8.24 12.10
CA LEU A 268 -24.98 -9.68 12.27
C LEU A 268 -25.98 -10.28 13.29
N THR A 269 -26.23 -9.56 14.38
CA THR A 269 -27.20 -9.96 15.41
C THR A 269 -28.62 -9.98 14.85
N GLU A 270 -29.03 -8.93 14.14
CA GLU A 270 -30.36 -8.83 13.49
C GLU A 270 -30.59 -9.97 12.48
N ILE A 271 -29.59 -10.28 11.65
CA ILE A 271 -29.64 -11.40 10.71
C ILE A 271 -29.83 -12.72 11.47
N TYR A 272 -29.04 -12.93 12.53
CA TYR A 272 -29.12 -14.15 13.32
C TYR A 272 -30.49 -14.33 13.98
N GLU A 273 -31.05 -13.28 14.58
CA GLU A 273 -32.37 -13.29 15.20
C GLU A 273 -33.50 -13.56 14.18
N TYR A 274 -33.44 -12.94 13.00
CA TYR A 274 -34.43 -13.13 11.94
C TYR A 274 -34.48 -14.59 11.47
N TYR A 275 -33.34 -15.21 11.20
CA TYR A 275 -33.32 -16.60 10.73
C TYR A 275 -33.59 -17.60 11.86
N THR A 276 -33.22 -17.29 13.09
CA THR A 276 -33.51 -18.16 14.25
C THR A 276 -35.01 -18.13 14.61
N SER A 277 -35.68 -16.99 14.46
CA SER A 277 -37.13 -16.88 14.69
C SER A 277 -37.95 -17.53 13.57
N ASN A 278 -37.53 -17.40 12.30
CA ASN A 278 -38.22 -18.03 11.17
C ASN A 278 -38.00 -19.56 11.08
N MET A 279 -36.85 -20.09 11.53
CA MET A 279 -36.67 -21.55 11.64
C MET A 279 -37.58 -22.20 12.70
N LYS A 280 -38.06 -21.43 13.70
CA LYS A 280 -39.00 -21.93 14.70
C LYS A 280 -40.46 -21.96 14.21
N LEU A 281 -40.78 -21.28 13.11
CA LEU A 281 -42.13 -21.23 12.51
C LEU A 281 -42.36 -22.33 11.47
N SER A 282 -41.32 -23.09 11.11
CA SER A 282 -41.35 -24.18 10.12
C SER A 282 -41.22 -25.59 10.73
N ASN A 283 -41.43 -25.74 12.04
CA ASN A 283 -41.51 -27.04 12.73
C ASN A 283 -42.88 -27.21 13.39
#